data_AF-A0A3E2CLH6-F1
#
_entry.id   AF-A0A3E2CLH6-F1
#
_cell.length_a   1.000
_cell.length_b   1.000
_cell.length_c   1.000
_cell.angle_alpha   90.00
_cell.angle_beta   90.00
_cell.angle_gamma   90.00
#
_symmetry.space_group_name_H-M   'P 1'
#
loop_
_entity.id
_entity.type
_entity.pdbx_description
1 polymer ?
#
loop_
_entity_poly.entity_id
_entity_poly.type
_entity_poly.pdbx_seq_one_letter_code
_entity_poly.pdbx_strand_id
1 'polypeptide(L)' 'QRCQNGDVWTHGKDKKFVIMFNLRKDYYARGDFKKLGAPIEDEHNDGNGLWHQKCQNVVLEAH' A
#
# COMPACT_ATOMS: atom_id res chain seq x y z
N GLN A 1 6.54 4.50 -9.43
CA GLN A 1 7.56 3.61 -10.02
C GLN A 1 7.15 2.17 -9.70
N ARG A 2 7.14 1.29 -10.69
CA ARG A 2 6.85 -0.13 -10.49
C ARG A 2 8.13 -0.90 -10.21
N CYS A 3 8.17 -1.67 -9.12
CA CYS A 3 9.35 -2.44 -8.70
C CYS A 3 8.98 -3.93 -8.59
N GLN A 4 10.00 -4.80 -8.57
CA GLN A 4 9.79 -6.26 -8.52
C GLN A 4 9.01 -6.71 -7.28
N ASN A 5 9.22 -6.03 -6.14
CA ASN A 5 8.67 -6.40 -4.84
C ASN A 5 7.66 -5.39 -4.28
N GLY A 6 7.13 -4.50 -5.12
CA GLY A 6 6.19 -3.47 -4.70
C GLY A 6 6.20 -2.29 -5.64
N ASP A 7 5.36 -1.31 -5.34
CA ASP A 7 5.29 -0.07 -6.11
C ASP A 7 5.59 1.12 -5.18
N VAL A 8 6.29 2.12 -5.72
CA VAL A 8 6.68 3.34 -4.99
C VAL A 8 5.93 4.52 -5.57
N TRP A 9 5.27 5.31 -4.72
CA TRP A 9 4.61 6.56 -5.09
C TRP A 9 5.36 7.73 -4.49
N THR A 10 5.72 8.71 -5.33
CA THR A 10 6.29 9.98 -4.87
C THR A 10 5.19 11.01 -4.78
N HIS A 11 4.99 11.56 -3.59
CA HIS A 11 4.00 12.59 -3.28
C HIS A 11 4.71 13.94 -3.22
N GLY A 12 4.51 14.78 -4.23
CA GLY A 12 5.27 16.02 -4.35
C GLY A 12 6.74 15.76 -4.67
N LYS A 13 7.66 16.36 -3.91
CA LYS A 13 9.10 16.31 -4.20
C LYS A 13 9.85 15.20 -3.47
N ASP A 14 9.44 14.87 -2.25
CA ASP A 14 10.26 14.13 -1.29
C ASP A 14 9.51 12.98 -0.58
N LYS A 15 8.21 13.13 -0.31
CA LYS A 15 7.44 12.08 0.35
C LYS A 15 7.29 10.87 -0.57
N LYS A 16 7.56 9.68 -0.03
CA LYS A 16 7.42 8.44 -0.76
C LYS A 16 6.69 7.42 0.08
N PHE A 17 5.71 6.76 -0.51
CA PHE A 17 4.99 5.65 0.10
C PHE A 17 5.12 4.41 -0.77
N VAL A 18 5.10 3.25 -0.13
CA VAL A 18 5.27 1.97 -0.80
C VAL A 18 4.13 1.03 -0.47
N ILE A 19 3.65 0.29 -1.46
CA ILE A 19 2.86 -0.92 -1.23
C ILE A 19 3.84 -2.09 -1.26
N MET A 20 4.03 -2.76 -0.12
CA MET A 20 5.00 -3.84 0.02
C MET A 20 4.43 -5.05 0.79
N PHE A 21 5.28 -6.05 0.98
CA PHE A 21 5.11 -7.23 1.85
C PHE A 21 3.69 -7.81 1.93
N ASN A 22 2.99 -7.57 3.05
CA ASN A 22 1.78 -8.29 3.43
C ASN A 22 0.57 -7.82 2.63
N LEU A 23 0.52 -6.52 2.34
CA LEU A 23 -0.62 -5.89 1.68
C LEU A 23 -0.51 -5.88 0.16
N ARG A 24 0.68 -6.12 -0.40
CA ARG A 24 0.92 -6.08 -1.85
C ARG A 24 0.02 -7.02 -2.65
N LYS A 25 -0.15 -8.25 -2.18
CA LYS A 25 -0.96 -9.24 -2.90
C LYS A 25 -2.42 -8.81 -2.94
N ASP A 26 -2.96 -8.34 -1.81
CA ASP A 26 -4.34 -7.87 -1.71
C ASP A 26 -4.55 -6.61 -2.55
N TYR A 27 -3.62 -5.66 -2.51
CA TYR A 27 -3.66 -4.45 -3.33
C TYR A 27 -3.81 -4.76 -4.83
N TYR A 28 -3.00 -5.69 -5.36
CA TYR A 28 -3.12 -6.09 -6.76
C TYR A 28 -4.40 -6.87 -7.06
N ALA A 29 -4.82 -7.76 -6.16
CA ALA A 29 -6.04 -8.54 -6.34
C ALA A 29 -7.31 -7.66 -6.36
N ARG A 30 -7.34 -6.59 -5.56
CA ARG A 30 -8.48 -5.67 -5.45
C ARG A 30 -8.52 -4.61 -6.54
N GLY A 31 -7.58 -4.66 -7.49
CA GLY A 31 -7.56 -3.82 -8.69
C GLY A 31 -6.68 -2.59 -8.59
N ASP A 32 -5.63 -2.67 -7.77
CA ASP A 32 -4.46 -1.78 -7.78
C ASP A 32 -4.78 -0.28 -7.72
N PHE A 33 -3.88 0.55 -8.26
CA PHE A 33 -4.03 1.99 -8.33
C PHE A 33 -5.37 2.40 -8.95
N LYS A 34 -5.87 1.65 -9.95
CA LYS A 34 -7.11 2.00 -10.65
C LYS A 34 -8.33 2.01 -9.75
N LYS A 35 -8.36 1.15 -8.73
CA LYS A 35 -9.49 1.06 -7.78
C LYS A 35 -9.17 1.65 -6.41
N LEU A 36 -8.00 1.35 -5.87
CA LEU A 36 -7.62 1.69 -4.50
C LEU A 36 -6.90 3.03 -4.39
N GLY A 37 -6.27 3.47 -5.49
CA GLY A 37 -5.42 4.66 -5.53
C GLY A 37 -4.05 4.42 -4.89
N ALA A 38 -3.24 5.48 -4.81
CA ALA A 38 -1.93 5.43 -4.19
C ALA A 38 -2.02 5.24 -2.66
N PRO A 39 -1.04 4.61 -2.01
CA PRO A 39 -0.87 4.69 -0.56
C PRO A 39 -0.67 6.15 -0.13
N ILE A 40 -1.25 6.53 1.01
CA ILE A 40 -1.11 7.87 1.59
C ILE A 40 -0.35 7.88 2.93
N GLU A 41 -0.03 6.70 3.44
CA GLU A 41 0.80 6.45 4.62
C GLU A 41 1.58 5.14 4.45
N ASP A 42 2.51 4.87 5.36
CA ASP A 42 3.29 3.64 5.37
C ASP A 42 2.44 2.43 5.82
N GLU A 43 2.94 1.22 5.55
CA GLU A 43 2.34 -0.01 6.06
C GLU A 43 2.60 -0.13 7.56
N HIS A 44 1.54 -0.32 8.34
CA HIS A 44 1.56 -0.38 9.79
C HIS A 44 1.31 -1.81 10.28
N ASN A 45 2.05 -2.23 11.31
CA ASN A 45 1.82 -3.48 12.03
C ASN A 45 1.20 -3.14 13.39
N ASP A 46 -0.06 -3.54 13.57
CA ASP A 46 -0.82 -3.29 14.80
C ASP A 46 -0.60 -4.38 15.86
N GLY A 47 0.26 -5.35 15.58
CA GLY A 47 0.46 -6.54 16.40
C GLY A 47 -0.52 -7.67 16.05
N ASN A 48 -0.29 -8.85 16.63
CA ASN A 48 -1.10 -10.05 16.39
C ASN A 48 -1.26 -10.45 14.91
N GLY A 49 -0.27 -10.12 14.07
CA GLY A 49 -0.30 -10.40 12.64
C GLY A 49 -1.15 -9.43 11.82
N LEU A 50 -1.83 -8.46 12.44
CA LEU A 50 -2.61 -7.47 11.71
C LEU A 50 -1.70 -6.40 11.09
N TRP A 51 -1.81 -6.28 9.78
CA TRP A 51 -1.19 -5.24 8.99
C TRP A 51 -2.26 -4.37 8.35
N HIS A 52 -2.05 -3.05 8.33
CA HIS A 52 -2.94 -2.14 7.62
C HIS A 52 -2.19 -1.01 6.91
N GLN A 53 -2.81 -0.46 5.87
CA GLN A 53 -2.29 0.72 5.17
C GLN A 53 -3.42 1.49 4.51
N LYS A 54 -3.43 2.82 4.66
CA LYS A 54 -4.39 3.66 3.91
C LYS A 54 -3.92 3.91 2.49
N CYS A 55 -4.83 3.68 1.56
CA CYS A 55 -4.79 4.18 0.20
C CYS A 55 -5.79 5.33 0.04
N GLN A 56 -5.72 6.04 -1.09
CA GLN A 56 -6.61 7.17 -1.36
C GLN A 56 -8.10 6.82 -1.25
N ASN A 57 -8.50 5.61 -1.65
CA ASN A 57 -9.91 5.23 -1.73
C ASN A 57 -10.33 4.20 -0.67
N VAL A 58 -9.39 3.47 -0.07
CA VAL A 58 -9.66 2.36 0.85
C VAL A 58 -8.58 2.21 1.93
N VAL A 59 -8.88 1.43 2.96
CA VAL A 59 -7.88 0.84 3.86
C VAL A 59 -7.65 -0.60 3.44
N LEU A 60 -6.38 -0.97 3.29
CA LEU A 60 -5.93 -2.36 3.14
C LEU A 60 -5.69 -2.95 4.52
N GLU A 61 -6.08 -4.20 4.72
CA GLU A 61 -5.89 -4.95 5.96
C GLU A 61 -5.52 -6.40 5.63
N ALA A 62 -4.57 -6.99 6.35
CA ALA A 62 -4.18 -8.40 6.24
C ALA A 62 -3.81 -9.00 7.60
N HIS A 63 -3.99 -10.31 7.74
CA HIS A 63 -3.64 -11.12 8.91
C HIS A 63 -2.64 -12.22 8.55
#